data_AF-A0A139DPY0-F1
#
_entry.id   AF-A0A139DPY0-F1
#
_cell.length_a   1.000
_cell.length_b   1.000
_cell.length_c   1.000
_cell.angle_alpha   90.00
_cell.angle_beta   90.00
_cell.angle_gamma   90.00
#
_symmetry.space_group_name_H-M   'P 1'
#
loop_
_entity.id
_entity.type
_entity.pdbx_description
1 polymer ?
#
loop_
_entity_poly.entity_id
_entity_poly.type
_entity_poly.pdbx_seq_one_letter_code
_entity_poly.pdbx_strand_id
1 'polypeptide(L)'
;MMLLASRIYRDEIDHILAIYPGDRISRASRELLAFHIHDCLPDLVAYSALLRRLPELSEEDCFARKSAARKAVIGMVSHATHHLIAAQYALLGRGPEDRFGMDLWRDEPEESDEMYRPCPEEDCERPIDQCVCRRYEPIANEALSPGERLAYHVIFNGDANRDQVAQAAFHLTEMAPAVRTFVELFTQSQSVTSADLPEISQCIDPFFDSVPEHLAAIHKLYWRCSLSELVLVGPE
;
A
#
# COMPACT_ATOMS: atom_id res chain seq x y z
N MET A 1 -1.57 19.09 16.91
CA MET A 1 -2.69 18.98 15.94
C MET A 1 -3.04 17.54 15.55
N MET A 2 -2.11 16.56 15.53
CA MET A 2 -2.42 15.15 15.18
C MET A 2 -3.43 14.45 16.13
N LEU A 3 -3.43 14.76 17.43
CA LEU A 3 -4.32 14.08 18.40
C LEU A 3 -5.82 14.38 18.19
N LEU A 4 -6.16 15.55 17.65
CA LEU A 4 -7.54 15.94 17.36
C LEU A 4 -8.07 15.22 16.10
N ALA A 5 -7.25 15.07 15.07
CA ALA A 5 -7.62 14.33 13.87
C ALA A 5 -7.88 12.84 14.18
N SER A 6 -7.04 12.20 15.03
CA SER A 6 -7.20 10.78 15.35
C SER A 6 -8.49 10.44 16.11
N ARG A 7 -9.01 11.36 16.94
CA ARG A 7 -10.30 11.17 17.64
C ARG A 7 -11.49 11.37 16.69
N ILE A 8 -11.43 12.38 15.82
CA ILE A 8 -12.50 12.68 14.86
C ILE A 8 -12.73 11.49 13.93
N TYR A 9 -11.66 10.83 13.46
CA TYR A 9 -11.82 9.66 12.59
C TYR A 9 -12.43 8.45 13.30
N ARG A 10 -12.17 8.26 14.60
CA ARG A 10 -12.66 7.08 15.32
C ARG A 10 -14.18 7.08 15.45
N ASP A 11 -14.76 8.19 15.89
CA ASP A 11 -16.21 8.29 16.08
C ASP A 11 -16.96 8.16 14.74
N GLU A 12 -16.38 8.70 13.65
CA GLU A 12 -16.91 8.59 12.29
C GLU A 12 -16.84 7.15 11.76
N ILE A 13 -15.70 6.46 11.95
CA ILE A 13 -15.54 5.05 11.57
C ILE A 13 -16.56 4.19 12.30
N ASP A 14 -16.69 4.35 13.61
CA ASP A 14 -17.64 3.58 14.42
C ASP A 14 -19.10 3.84 13.98
N HIS A 15 -19.44 5.09 13.64
CA HIS A 15 -20.76 5.44 13.13
C HIS A 15 -21.07 4.76 11.79
N ILE A 16 -20.17 4.89 10.81
CA ILE A 16 -20.31 4.31 9.47
C ILE A 16 -20.43 2.79 9.53
N LEU A 17 -19.58 2.13 10.32
CA LEU A 17 -19.62 0.68 10.49
C LEU A 17 -20.84 0.19 11.29
N ALA A 18 -21.45 1.05 12.11
CA ALA A 18 -22.68 0.72 12.81
C ALA A 18 -23.90 0.67 11.88
N ILE A 19 -23.92 1.49 10.83
CA ILE A 19 -25.01 1.57 9.85
C ILE A 19 -24.76 0.73 8.60
N TYR A 20 -23.52 0.35 8.30
CA TYR A 20 -23.19 -0.49 7.15
C TYR A 20 -24.01 -1.80 7.15
N PRO A 21 -24.75 -2.10 6.05
CA PRO A 21 -25.76 -3.15 6.00
C PRO A 21 -25.18 -4.56 5.80
N GLY A 22 -23.87 -4.75 5.94
CA GLY A 22 -23.24 -6.06 5.81
C GLY A 22 -23.91 -7.09 6.71
N ASP A 23 -24.73 -7.95 6.11
CA ASP A 23 -25.47 -8.98 6.81
C ASP A 23 -24.49 -9.83 7.63
N ARG A 24 -24.61 -9.76 8.97
CA ARG A 24 -23.95 -10.61 9.96
C ARG A 24 -22.47 -10.33 10.29
N ILE A 25 -22.00 -9.09 10.28
CA ILE A 25 -20.78 -8.76 11.04
C ILE A 25 -21.08 -8.71 12.55
N SER A 26 -20.40 -9.60 13.30
CA SER A 26 -20.51 -9.62 14.76
C SER A 26 -20.05 -8.29 15.36
N ARG A 27 -20.45 -7.99 16.61
CA ARG A 27 -19.94 -6.80 17.31
C ARG A 27 -18.40 -6.82 17.39
N ALA A 28 -17.81 -7.97 17.71
CA ALA A 28 -16.36 -8.13 17.78
C ALA A 28 -15.68 -7.90 16.41
N SER A 29 -16.28 -8.39 15.33
CA SER A 29 -15.79 -8.16 13.96
C SER A 29 -15.82 -6.68 13.58
N ARG A 30 -16.86 -5.95 14.00
CA ARG A 30 -16.95 -4.49 13.80
C ARG A 30 -15.89 -3.72 14.58
N GLU A 31 -15.70 -4.05 15.86
CA GLU A 31 -14.66 -3.43 16.68
C GLU A 31 -13.25 -3.68 16.10
N LEU A 32 -13.01 -4.89 15.58
CA LEU A 32 -11.76 -5.25 14.90
C LEU A 32 -11.58 -4.48 13.57
N LEU A 33 -12.63 -4.39 12.77
CA LEU A 33 -12.64 -3.64 11.51
C LEU A 33 -12.37 -2.15 11.77
N ALA A 34 -13.02 -1.57 12.77
CA ALA A 34 -12.83 -0.18 13.17
C ALA A 34 -11.39 0.08 13.61
N PHE A 35 -10.81 -0.81 14.41
CA PHE A 35 -9.41 -0.73 14.83
C PHE A 35 -8.45 -0.70 13.63
N HIS A 36 -8.60 -1.65 12.69
CA HIS A 36 -7.70 -1.72 11.55
C HIS A 36 -7.85 -0.53 10.60
N ILE A 37 -9.09 -0.09 10.30
CA ILE A 37 -9.32 1.09 9.48
C ILE A 37 -8.73 2.33 10.16
N HIS A 38 -8.94 2.50 11.46
CA HIS A 38 -8.43 3.63 12.22
C HIS A 38 -6.90 3.73 12.15
N ASP A 39 -6.20 2.61 12.31
CA ASP A 39 -4.74 2.57 12.28
C ASP A 39 -4.18 2.87 10.88
N CYS A 40 -4.80 2.39 9.80
CA CYS A 40 -4.26 2.59 8.44
C CYS A 40 -4.85 3.79 7.68
N LEU A 41 -5.89 4.46 8.19
CA LEU A 41 -6.52 5.60 7.51
C LEU A 41 -5.53 6.75 7.20
N PRO A 42 -4.58 7.14 8.07
CA PRO A 42 -3.59 8.15 7.73
C PRO A 42 -2.74 7.80 6.51
N ASP A 43 -2.36 6.53 6.36
CA ASP A 43 -1.60 6.05 5.19
C ASP A 43 -2.44 6.10 3.93
N LEU A 44 -3.71 5.67 4.01
CA LEU A 44 -4.68 5.77 2.91
C LEU A 44 -4.88 7.22 2.46
N VAL A 45 -4.97 8.16 3.41
CA VAL A 45 -5.08 9.61 3.11
C VAL A 45 -3.84 10.13 2.40
N ALA A 46 -2.65 9.82 2.94
CA ALA A 46 -1.38 10.24 2.34
C ALA A 46 -1.21 9.65 0.93
N TYR A 47 -1.58 8.39 0.75
CA TYR A 47 -1.51 7.69 -0.53
C TYR A 47 -2.52 8.21 -1.55
N SER A 48 -3.75 8.47 -1.12
CA SER A 48 -4.78 9.11 -1.96
C SER A 48 -4.31 10.49 -2.45
N ALA A 49 -3.69 11.28 -1.58
CA ALA A 49 -3.10 12.57 -1.96
C ALA A 49 -1.93 12.42 -2.94
N LEU A 50 -1.08 11.41 -2.75
CA LEU A 50 0.01 11.08 -3.67
C LEU A 50 -0.53 10.73 -5.06
N LEU A 51 -1.50 9.82 -5.14
CA LEU A 51 -2.08 9.34 -6.40
C LEU A 51 -2.72 10.46 -7.21
N ARG A 52 -3.34 11.45 -6.56
CA ARG A 52 -3.89 12.64 -7.24
C ARG A 52 -2.80 13.51 -7.89
N ARG A 53 -1.60 13.50 -7.33
CA ARG A 53 -0.44 14.28 -7.81
C ARG A 53 0.56 13.45 -8.62
N LEU A 54 0.28 12.17 -8.85
CA LEU A 54 1.19 11.24 -9.51
C LEU A 54 1.74 11.78 -10.86
N PRO A 55 0.93 12.39 -11.75
CA PRO A 55 1.44 12.94 -13.01
C PRO A 55 2.39 14.14 -12.84
N GLU A 56 2.34 14.80 -11.69
CA GLU A 56 3.09 16.01 -11.36
C GLU A 56 4.34 15.73 -10.53
N LEU A 57 4.56 14.48 -10.11
CA LEU A 57 5.71 14.12 -9.30
C LEU A 57 7.00 14.35 -10.09
N SER A 58 7.91 15.07 -9.47
CA SER A 58 9.28 15.17 -9.96
C SER A 58 10.03 13.86 -9.69
N GLU A 59 11.18 13.72 -10.33
CA GLU A 59 12.13 12.69 -10.00
C GLU A 59 12.55 12.75 -8.52
N GLU A 60 12.85 13.94 -8.02
CA GLU A 60 13.27 14.15 -6.63
C GLU A 60 12.22 13.66 -5.62
N ASP A 61 10.93 13.83 -5.93
CA ASP A 61 9.84 13.29 -5.12
C ASP A 61 9.92 11.76 -4.99
N CYS A 62 10.34 11.05 -6.03
CA CYS A 62 10.45 9.59 -6.03
C CYS A 62 11.74 9.09 -5.36
N PHE A 63 12.83 9.85 -5.48
CA PHE A 63 14.18 9.44 -5.03
C PHE A 63 14.49 9.77 -3.57
N ALA A 64 14.06 10.93 -3.09
CA ALA A 64 14.54 11.41 -1.80
C ALA A 64 14.09 10.49 -0.66
N ARG A 65 15.06 9.98 0.13
CA ARG A 65 14.82 9.06 1.27
C ARG A 65 13.72 9.55 2.23
N LYS A 66 13.57 10.87 2.38
CA LYS A 66 12.59 11.51 3.28
C LYS A 66 11.39 12.13 2.55
N SER A 67 11.19 11.84 1.27
CA SER A 67 10.09 12.42 0.49
C SER A 67 8.72 11.96 1.01
N ALA A 68 7.71 12.80 0.80
CA ALA A 68 6.34 12.46 1.15
C ALA A 68 5.81 11.30 0.29
N ALA A 69 6.21 11.21 -0.98
CA ALA A 69 5.82 10.12 -1.87
C ALA A 69 6.35 8.77 -1.38
N ARG A 70 7.64 8.70 -1.01
CA ARG A 70 8.24 7.49 -0.46
C ARG A 70 7.52 7.05 0.80
N LYS A 71 7.29 7.97 1.74
CA LYS A 71 6.57 7.67 2.99
C LYS A 71 5.16 7.15 2.74
N ALA A 72 4.41 7.76 1.82
CA ALA A 72 3.05 7.34 1.51
C ALA A 72 3.00 5.92 0.90
N VAL A 73 3.90 5.60 -0.05
CA VAL A 73 3.97 4.26 -0.63
C VAL A 73 4.42 3.22 0.39
N ILE A 74 5.48 3.51 1.15
CA ILE A 74 5.98 2.58 2.17
C ILE A 74 4.94 2.38 3.26
N GLY A 75 4.24 3.42 3.71
CA GLY A 75 3.12 3.31 4.66
C GLY A 75 2.04 2.36 4.14
N MET A 76 1.68 2.46 2.86
CA MET A 76 0.71 1.54 2.25
C MET A 76 1.21 0.09 2.20
N VAL A 77 2.43 -0.13 1.70
CA VAL A 77 2.93 -1.48 1.41
C VAL A 77 3.41 -2.20 2.67
N SER A 78 3.94 -1.49 3.66
CA SER A 78 4.49 -2.10 4.88
C SER A 78 3.51 -2.07 6.06
N HIS A 79 2.71 -1.02 6.22
CA HIS A 79 1.82 -0.88 7.37
C HIS A 79 0.36 -1.17 6.97
N ALA A 80 -0.23 -0.38 6.07
CA ALA A 80 -1.64 -0.51 5.70
C ALA A 80 -1.98 -1.90 5.16
N THR A 81 -1.07 -2.55 4.43
CA THR A 81 -1.24 -3.92 3.91
C THR A 81 -1.67 -4.89 5.00
N HIS A 82 -0.99 -4.91 6.14
CA HIS A 82 -1.31 -5.81 7.25
C HIS A 82 -2.69 -5.53 7.86
N HIS A 83 -3.01 -4.25 8.08
CA HIS A 83 -4.29 -3.84 8.63
C HIS A 83 -5.44 -4.11 7.67
N LEU A 84 -5.25 -3.89 6.37
CA LEU A 84 -6.28 -4.06 5.35
C LEU A 84 -6.57 -5.53 5.04
N ILE A 85 -5.56 -6.40 5.07
CA ILE A 85 -5.76 -7.85 4.98
C ILE A 85 -6.53 -8.36 6.22
N ALA A 86 -6.17 -7.91 7.42
CA ALA A 86 -6.88 -8.29 8.65
C ALA A 86 -8.33 -7.77 8.67
N ALA A 87 -8.54 -6.53 8.22
CA ALA A 87 -9.86 -5.93 8.05
C ALA A 87 -10.72 -6.68 7.02
N GLN A 88 -10.14 -7.06 5.87
CA GLN A 88 -10.83 -7.89 4.86
C GLN A 88 -11.28 -9.22 5.45
N TYR A 89 -10.41 -9.89 6.22
CA TYR A 89 -10.76 -11.14 6.89
C TYR A 89 -11.87 -10.94 7.93
N ALA A 90 -11.84 -9.84 8.70
CA ALA A 90 -12.88 -9.52 9.68
C ALA A 90 -14.24 -9.28 9.03
N LEU A 91 -14.26 -8.71 7.81
CA LEU A 91 -15.47 -8.38 7.05
C LEU A 91 -16.02 -9.59 6.27
N LEU A 92 -15.16 -10.26 5.49
CA LEU A 92 -15.56 -11.28 4.52
C LEU A 92 -15.35 -12.72 5.03
N GLY A 93 -14.61 -12.90 6.12
CA GLY A 93 -14.22 -14.23 6.62
C GLY A 93 -13.22 -14.97 5.73
N ARG A 94 -12.64 -14.29 4.74
CA ARG A 94 -11.64 -14.82 3.81
C ARG A 94 -10.46 -13.86 3.66
N GLY A 95 -9.29 -14.41 3.41
CA GLY A 95 -8.11 -13.62 3.03
C GLY A 95 -8.13 -13.26 1.55
N PRO A 96 -7.10 -12.52 1.08
CA PRO A 96 -6.84 -12.21 -0.32
C PRO A 96 -7.00 -13.42 -1.24
N GLU A 97 -7.82 -13.27 -2.28
CA GLU A 97 -7.92 -14.25 -3.35
C GLU A 97 -6.77 -14.04 -4.35
N ASP A 98 -6.19 -15.12 -4.85
CA ASP A 98 -5.20 -15.01 -5.92
C ASP A 98 -5.89 -14.81 -7.29
N ARG A 99 -6.54 -13.67 -7.48
CA ARG A 99 -7.19 -13.34 -8.77
C ARG A 99 -6.20 -12.80 -9.81
N PHE A 100 -5.00 -12.43 -9.39
CA PHE A 100 -3.96 -11.89 -10.26
C PHE A 100 -3.04 -13.00 -10.81
N GLY A 101 -3.26 -14.26 -10.43
CA GLY A 101 -2.41 -15.39 -10.81
C GLY A 101 -1.02 -15.33 -10.16
N MET A 102 -0.91 -14.62 -9.05
CA MET A 102 0.24 -14.51 -8.19
C MET A 102 -0.02 -15.33 -6.93
N ASP A 103 0.56 -16.52 -6.76
CA ASP A 103 0.28 -17.38 -5.59
C ASP A 103 0.55 -16.68 -4.22
N LEU A 104 -0.41 -15.91 -3.70
CA LEU A 104 -0.16 -14.86 -2.69
C LEU A 104 0.32 -15.42 -1.35
N TRP A 105 0.16 -16.72 -1.13
CA TRP A 105 0.35 -17.39 0.16
C TRP A 105 1.30 -18.60 0.13
N ARG A 106 1.76 -19.09 -1.03
CA ARG A 106 2.59 -20.32 -1.09
C ARG A 106 4.00 -20.17 -1.62
N ASP A 107 4.36 -19.05 -2.22
CA ASP A 107 5.75 -18.87 -2.66
C ASP A 107 6.55 -18.23 -1.52
N GLU A 108 7.29 -19.03 -0.76
CA GLU A 108 8.62 -18.56 -0.37
C GLU A 108 9.32 -18.12 -1.67
N PRO A 109 9.95 -16.94 -1.72
CA PRO A 109 10.64 -16.54 -2.94
C PRO A 109 11.58 -17.67 -3.34
N GLU A 110 11.47 -18.18 -4.57
CA GLU A 110 12.39 -19.19 -5.07
C GLU A 110 13.80 -18.67 -4.79
N GLU A 111 14.50 -19.28 -3.84
CA GLU A 111 15.87 -18.90 -3.54
C GLU A 111 16.68 -19.32 -4.76
N SER A 112 16.88 -18.42 -5.71
CA SER A 112 17.93 -18.66 -6.70
C SER A 112 19.27 -18.59 -5.94
N ASP A 113 20.14 -19.58 -6.17
CA ASP A 113 21.50 -19.62 -5.59
C ASP A 113 22.34 -18.36 -5.93
N GLU A 114 21.83 -17.48 -6.80
CA GLU A 114 22.41 -16.19 -7.21
C GLU A 114 21.73 -14.97 -6.56
N MET A 115 21.00 -15.15 -5.45
CA MET A 115 20.43 -14.03 -4.72
C MET A 115 21.52 -13.23 -3.98
N TYR A 116 21.88 -12.09 -4.58
CA TYR A 116 22.87 -11.19 -4.01
C TYR A 116 22.35 -10.41 -2.80
N ARG A 117 23.31 -10.12 -1.90
CA ARG A 117 23.22 -9.34 -0.65
C ARG A 117 23.14 -7.83 -0.96
N PRO A 118 22.47 -7.02 -0.13
CA PRO A 118 22.37 -5.57 -0.33
C PRO A 118 23.76 -4.91 -0.40
N CYS A 119 23.82 -3.72 -0.99
CA CYS A 119 25.02 -2.90 -1.01
C CYS A 119 25.56 -2.76 0.43
N PRO A 120 26.82 -3.13 0.71
CA PRO A 120 27.34 -3.18 2.09
C PRO A 120 27.50 -1.80 2.75
N GLU A 121 27.34 -0.71 1.98
CA GLU A 121 27.46 0.66 2.47
C GLU A 121 26.05 1.20 2.83
N GLU A 122 25.74 1.29 4.15
CA GLU A 122 24.48 1.84 4.70
C GLU A 122 24.16 3.26 4.15
N ASP A 123 25.21 4.01 3.80
CA ASP A 123 25.16 5.39 3.30
C ASP A 123 25.62 5.52 1.83
N CYS A 124 25.40 4.49 1.00
CA CYS A 124 25.71 4.58 -0.42
C CYS A 124 24.86 5.69 -1.10
N GLU A 125 25.48 6.85 -1.34
CA GLU A 125 24.92 7.97 -2.12
C GLU A 125 25.19 7.84 -3.64
N ARG A 126 25.75 6.71 -4.09
CA ARG A 126 26.12 6.55 -5.49
C ARG A 126 24.87 6.65 -6.37
N PRO A 127 24.95 7.35 -7.51
CA PRO A 127 23.91 7.33 -8.53
C PRO A 127 23.50 5.89 -8.82
N ILE A 128 22.19 5.69 -8.97
CA ILE A 128 21.53 4.39 -9.17
C ILE A 128 22.21 3.60 -10.31
N ASP A 129 22.57 4.27 -11.41
CA ASP A 129 23.28 3.71 -12.56
C ASP A 129 24.74 3.28 -12.31
N GLN A 130 25.31 3.58 -11.14
CA GLN A 130 26.71 3.28 -10.78
C GLN A 130 26.83 2.24 -9.64
N CYS A 131 25.71 1.64 -9.22
CA CYS A 131 25.71 0.65 -8.14
C CYS A 131 26.02 -0.76 -8.67
N VAL A 132 27.10 -1.36 -8.16
CA VAL A 132 27.58 -2.71 -8.54
C VAL A 132 26.85 -3.86 -7.83
N CYS A 133 25.89 -3.56 -6.95
CA CYS A 133 25.18 -4.55 -6.14
C CYS A 133 23.79 -4.92 -6.71
N ARG A 134 23.51 -4.54 -7.96
CA ARG A 134 22.21 -4.72 -8.60
C ARG A 134 22.08 -6.07 -9.27
N ARG A 135 20.87 -6.63 -9.24
CA ARG A 135 20.48 -7.83 -9.99
C ARG A 135 20.06 -7.48 -11.42
N TYR A 136 19.54 -6.26 -11.63
CA TYR A 136 18.99 -5.85 -12.92
C TYR A 136 19.70 -4.62 -13.50
N GLU A 137 19.74 -4.56 -14.83
CA GLU A 137 20.24 -3.39 -15.55
C GLU A 137 19.37 -2.16 -15.22
N PRO A 138 19.96 -0.98 -14.95
CA PRO A 138 19.19 0.22 -14.65
C PRO A 138 18.22 0.60 -15.78
N ILE A 139 16.96 0.83 -15.43
CA ILE A 139 15.97 1.37 -16.36
C ILE A 139 16.04 2.90 -16.35
N ALA A 140 16.19 3.52 -17.52
CA ALA A 140 16.18 4.97 -17.67
C ALA A 140 14.83 5.57 -17.25
N ASN A 141 14.84 6.70 -16.51
CA ASN A 141 13.63 7.34 -16.00
C ASN A 141 12.68 7.79 -17.10
N GLU A 142 13.23 8.22 -18.25
CA GLU A 142 12.47 8.68 -19.40
C GLU A 142 11.68 7.55 -20.07
N ALA A 143 12.09 6.29 -19.84
CA ALA A 143 11.37 5.12 -20.30
C ALA A 143 10.25 4.70 -19.34
N LEU A 144 10.14 5.31 -18.16
CA LEU A 144 9.20 4.93 -17.10
C LEU A 144 8.05 5.96 -17.02
N SER A 145 6.82 5.46 -17.02
CA SER A 145 5.65 6.27 -16.65
C SER A 145 5.77 6.75 -15.19
N PRO A 146 4.99 7.77 -14.76
CA PRO A 146 5.05 8.24 -13.37
C PRO A 146 4.81 7.15 -12.31
N GLY A 147 3.86 6.24 -12.55
CA GLY A 147 3.61 5.10 -11.64
C GLY A 147 4.77 4.10 -11.62
N GLU A 148 5.37 3.84 -12.77
CA GLU A 148 6.55 2.97 -12.89
C GLU A 148 7.78 3.58 -12.23
N ARG A 149 8.01 4.90 -12.34
CA ARG A 149 9.08 5.59 -11.62
C ARG A 149 8.90 5.47 -10.11
N LEU A 150 7.68 5.66 -9.62
CA LEU A 150 7.37 5.52 -8.21
C LEU A 150 7.62 4.07 -7.74
N ALA A 151 7.13 3.07 -8.47
CA ALA A 151 7.37 1.66 -8.15
C ALA A 151 8.86 1.30 -8.15
N TYR A 152 9.56 1.64 -9.22
CA TYR A 152 10.97 1.32 -9.41
C TYR A 152 11.84 1.90 -8.29
N HIS A 153 11.66 3.17 -7.94
CA HIS A 153 12.51 3.84 -6.95
C HIS A 153 12.10 3.61 -5.51
N VAL A 154 10.80 3.48 -5.24
CA VAL A 154 10.32 3.34 -3.86
C VAL A 154 10.19 1.89 -3.43
N ILE A 155 9.64 1.02 -4.27
CA ILE A 155 9.45 -0.40 -3.93
C ILE A 155 10.76 -1.15 -4.13
N PHE A 156 11.38 -0.98 -5.30
CA PHE A 156 12.54 -1.80 -5.67
C PHE A 156 13.89 -1.11 -5.45
N ASN A 157 13.90 0.14 -4.97
CA ASN A 157 15.12 0.94 -4.81
C ASN A 157 16.01 0.97 -6.07
N GLY A 158 15.36 0.93 -7.24
CA GLY A 158 15.99 0.91 -8.54
C GLY A 158 16.57 -0.45 -8.97
N ASP A 159 16.22 -1.57 -8.33
CA ASP A 159 16.73 -2.90 -8.66
C ASP A 159 15.59 -3.89 -9.01
N ALA A 160 15.02 -3.73 -10.19
CA ALA A 160 13.98 -4.60 -10.74
C ALA A 160 14.01 -4.60 -12.26
N ASN A 161 13.53 -5.67 -12.88
CA ASN A 161 13.33 -5.70 -14.32
C ASN A 161 12.06 -4.95 -14.74
N ARG A 162 11.90 -4.74 -16.05
CA ARG A 162 10.78 -3.97 -16.61
C ARG A 162 9.41 -4.55 -16.25
N ASP A 163 9.27 -5.87 -16.28
CA ASP A 163 8.00 -6.54 -16.03
C ASP A 163 7.58 -6.40 -14.57
N GLN A 164 8.52 -6.55 -13.63
CA GLN A 164 8.27 -6.34 -12.21
C GLN A 164 7.85 -4.90 -11.91
N VAL A 165 8.54 -3.93 -12.52
CA VAL A 165 8.21 -2.51 -12.38
C VAL A 165 6.81 -2.22 -12.93
N ALA A 166 6.50 -2.74 -14.12
CA ALA A 166 5.19 -2.55 -14.75
C ALA A 166 4.06 -3.18 -13.91
N GLN A 167 4.26 -4.39 -13.37
CA GLN A 167 3.29 -5.05 -12.49
C GLN A 167 3.08 -4.29 -11.18
N ALA A 168 4.15 -3.88 -10.51
CA ALA A 168 4.02 -3.10 -9.27
C ALA A 168 3.33 -1.74 -9.51
N ALA A 169 3.68 -1.07 -10.61
CA ALA A 169 3.03 0.17 -11.02
C ALA A 169 1.54 -0.02 -11.26
N PHE A 170 1.16 -1.07 -12.00
CA PHE A 170 -0.24 -1.44 -12.23
C PHE A 170 -0.98 -1.60 -10.89
N HIS A 171 -0.47 -2.44 -9.98
CA HIS A 171 -1.16 -2.64 -8.70
C HIS A 171 -1.23 -1.37 -7.84
N LEU A 172 -0.19 -0.52 -7.87
CA LEU A 172 -0.19 0.78 -7.18
C LEU A 172 -1.28 1.71 -7.74
N THR A 173 -1.39 1.82 -9.06
CA THR A 173 -2.31 2.78 -9.67
C THR A 173 -3.75 2.29 -9.78
N GLU A 174 -3.98 0.99 -9.97
CA GLU A 174 -5.32 0.44 -10.15
C GLU A 174 -6.20 0.56 -8.91
N MET A 175 -5.62 0.50 -7.71
CA MET A 175 -6.38 0.69 -6.47
C MET A 175 -6.83 2.14 -6.23
N ALA A 176 -6.38 3.10 -7.05
CA ALA A 176 -6.60 4.53 -6.81
C ALA A 176 -8.08 4.94 -6.71
N PRO A 177 -9.01 4.47 -7.56
CA PRO A 177 -10.43 4.81 -7.43
C PRO A 177 -11.01 4.33 -6.09
N ALA A 178 -10.78 3.06 -5.74
CA ALA A 178 -11.29 2.47 -4.51
C ALA A 178 -10.73 3.16 -3.25
N VAL A 179 -9.41 3.43 -3.22
CA VAL A 179 -8.78 4.17 -2.11
C VAL A 179 -9.34 5.57 -1.97
N ARG A 180 -9.56 6.31 -3.08
CA ARG A 180 -10.12 7.66 -3.02
C ARG A 180 -11.53 7.67 -2.45
N THR A 181 -12.41 6.82 -2.98
CA THR A 181 -13.79 6.69 -2.52
C THR A 181 -13.85 6.29 -1.04
N PHE A 182 -13.02 5.33 -0.62
CA PHE A 182 -12.94 4.91 0.78
C PHE A 182 -12.43 6.03 1.70
N VAL A 183 -11.40 6.79 1.30
CA VAL A 183 -10.91 7.93 2.08
C VAL A 183 -11.96 9.04 2.18
N GLU A 184 -12.66 9.34 1.10
CA GLU A 184 -13.70 10.36 1.07
C GLU A 184 -14.84 10.04 2.05
N LEU A 185 -15.22 8.76 2.16
CA LEU A 185 -16.19 8.28 3.13
C LEU A 185 -15.85 8.66 4.58
N PHE A 186 -14.58 8.64 4.99
CA PHE A 186 -14.19 8.92 6.39
C PHE A 186 -13.64 10.34 6.63
N THR A 187 -13.40 11.13 5.58
CA THR A 187 -12.75 12.45 5.69
C THR A 187 -13.65 13.64 5.36
N GLN A 188 -14.80 13.40 4.73
CA GLN A 188 -15.77 14.47 4.46
C GLN A 188 -16.71 14.65 5.66
N SER A 189 -16.28 15.50 6.59
CA SER A 189 -16.84 15.75 7.93
C SER A 189 -18.28 16.33 8.01
N GLN A 190 -19.06 16.35 6.92
CA GLN A 190 -20.43 16.93 6.92
C GLN A 190 -21.45 16.20 6.02
N SER A 191 -21.06 15.22 5.20
CA SER A 191 -21.98 14.57 4.23
C SER A 191 -22.48 13.20 4.67
N VAL A 192 -21.78 12.53 5.59
CA VAL A 192 -22.08 11.13 5.94
C VAL A 192 -23.29 11.01 6.87
N THR A 193 -23.63 12.07 7.62
CA THR A 193 -24.88 12.13 8.40
C THR A 193 -26.15 12.01 7.53
N SER A 194 -26.00 12.08 6.20
CA SER A 194 -27.06 11.89 5.20
C SER A 194 -26.72 10.86 4.12
N ALA A 195 -25.60 10.14 4.21
CA ALA A 195 -25.26 9.12 3.22
C ALA A 195 -26.26 7.96 3.36
N ASP A 196 -27.02 7.69 2.30
CA ASP A 196 -27.96 6.57 2.28
C ASP A 196 -27.18 5.25 2.33
N LEU A 197 -27.73 4.22 2.99
CA LEU A 197 -27.13 2.89 3.12
C LEU A 197 -26.50 2.31 1.82
N PRO A 198 -27.09 2.49 0.62
CA PRO A 198 -26.50 2.03 -0.63
C PRO A 198 -25.16 2.70 -0.97
N GLU A 199 -24.94 3.96 -0.55
CA GLU A 199 -23.71 4.70 -0.81
C GLU A 199 -22.54 4.13 0.00
N ILE A 200 -22.79 3.67 1.23
CA ILE A 200 -21.75 3.11 2.10
C ILE A 200 -21.25 1.75 1.58
N SER A 201 -22.16 0.84 1.20
CA SER A 201 -21.76 -0.45 0.62
C SER A 201 -21.02 -0.30 -0.70
N GLN A 202 -21.42 0.67 -1.54
CA GLN A 202 -20.71 1.00 -2.78
C GLN A 202 -19.28 1.52 -2.56
N CYS A 203 -18.94 1.94 -1.33
CA CYS A 203 -17.59 2.36 -0.97
C CYS A 203 -16.79 1.22 -0.31
N ILE A 204 -17.38 0.53 0.67
CA ILE A 204 -16.68 -0.47 1.51
C ILE A 204 -16.43 -1.77 0.75
N ASP A 205 -17.44 -2.30 0.04
CA ASP A 205 -17.34 -3.64 -0.58
C ASP A 205 -16.28 -3.66 -1.69
N PRO A 206 -16.29 -2.73 -2.67
CA PRO A 206 -15.28 -2.72 -3.72
C PRO A 206 -13.86 -2.47 -3.18
N PHE A 207 -13.74 -1.70 -2.10
CA PHE A 207 -12.46 -1.46 -1.45
C PHE A 207 -11.90 -2.74 -0.84
N PHE A 208 -12.68 -3.44 -0.01
CA PHE A 208 -12.21 -4.67 0.63
C PHE A 208 -12.18 -5.89 -0.29
N ASP A 209 -12.94 -5.90 -1.39
CA ASP A 209 -12.78 -6.91 -2.43
C ASP A 209 -11.48 -6.68 -3.20
N SER A 210 -11.06 -5.42 -3.44
CA SER A 210 -9.97 -5.15 -4.37
C SER A 210 -8.61 -4.82 -3.74
N VAL A 211 -8.56 -3.83 -2.85
CA VAL A 211 -7.32 -3.18 -2.40
C VAL A 211 -6.40 -4.13 -1.62
N PRO A 212 -6.88 -4.95 -0.67
CA PRO A 212 -6.02 -5.88 0.05
C PRO A 212 -5.25 -6.85 -0.85
N GLU A 213 -5.87 -7.32 -1.94
CA GLU A 213 -5.21 -8.23 -2.89
C GLU A 213 -4.16 -7.51 -3.74
N HIS A 214 -4.41 -6.26 -4.16
CA HIS A 214 -3.39 -5.45 -4.86
C HIS A 214 -2.17 -5.22 -3.96
N LEU A 215 -2.41 -4.96 -2.67
CA LEU A 215 -1.34 -4.79 -1.69
C LEU A 215 -0.58 -6.09 -1.42
N ALA A 216 -1.27 -7.22 -1.31
CA ALA A 216 -0.64 -8.54 -1.20
C ALA A 216 0.24 -8.86 -2.42
N ALA A 217 -0.23 -8.52 -3.63
CA ALA A 217 0.54 -8.66 -4.86
C ALA A 217 1.81 -7.79 -4.85
N ILE A 218 1.70 -6.51 -4.48
CA ILE A 218 2.86 -5.62 -4.36
C ILE A 218 3.84 -6.14 -3.31
N HIS A 219 3.34 -6.56 -2.14
CA HIS A 219 4.15 -7.11 -1.07
C HIS A 219 4.91 -8.36 -1.55
N LYS A 220 4.28 -9.24 -2.30
CA LYS A 220 4.94 -10.41 -2.90
C LYS A 220 6.02 -10.01 -3.92
N LEU A 221 5.76 -9.05 -4.79
CA LEU A 221 6.77 -8.53 -5.74
C LEU A 221 7.95 -7.91 -5.00
N TYR A 222 7.66 -7.11 -3.97
CA TYR A 222 8.65 -6.49 -3.10
C TYR A 222 9.51 -7.56 -2.42
N TRP A 223 8.92 -8.55 -1.75
CA TRP A 223 9.65 -9.62 -1.05
C TRP A 223 10.47 -10.53 -1.96
N ARG A 224 9.99 -10.83 -3.18
CA ARG A 224 10.79 -11.54 -4.19
C ARG A 224 12.09 -10.80 -4.54
N CYS A 225 12.13 -9.48 -4.36
CA CYS A 225 13.32 -8.66 -4.55
C CYS A 225 14.04 -8.32 -3.23
N SER A 226 13.30 -8.19 -2.13
CA SER A 226 13.73 -7.79 -0.79
C SER A 226 13.89 -9.02 0.11
N LEU A 227 15.04 -9.68 0.02
CA LEU A 227 15.57 -10.49 1.11
C LEU A 227 16.53 -9.69 2.02
N SER A 228 16.41 -8.36 2.03
CA SER A 228 17.47 -7.47 2.52
C SER A 228 17.08 -6.42 3.56
N GLU A 229 15.81 -6.21 3.93
CA GLU A 229 15.45 -5.18 4.93
C GLU A 229 15.15 -5.71 6.35
N LEU A 230 14.99 -7.02 6.56
CA LEU A 230 14.72 -7.57 7.91
C LEU A 230 15.95 -7.82 8.79
N VAL A 231 17.16 -7.52 8.32
CA VAL A 231 18.42 -7.75 9.07
C VAL A 231 18.93 -6.49 9.80
N LEU A 232 18.31 -5.32 9.62
CA LEU A 232 18.80 -4.05 10.20
C LEU A 232 18.09 -3.59 11.49
N VAL A 233 17.23 -4.41 12.08
CA VAL A 233 16.81 -4.21 13.48
C VAL A 233 17.41 -5.34 14.32
N GLY A 234 18.73 -5.32 14.46
CA GLY A 234 19.38 -6.03 15.56
C GLY A 234 18.83 -5.50 16.89
N PRO A 235 18.66 -6.34 17.92
CA PRO A 235 18.27 -5.86 19.23
C PRO A 235 19.44 -5.03 19.78
N GLU A 236 19.22 -3.74 19.99
CA GLU A 236 19.94 -2.97 21.00
C GLU A 236 19.40 -3.29 22.39
#